data_AF-A0A7J7DB00-F1
#
_entry.id   AF-A0A7J7DB00-F1
#
_cell.length_a   1.000
_cell.length_b   1.000
_cell.length_c   1.000
_cell.angle_alpha   90.00
_cell.angle_beta   90.00
_cell.angle_gamma   90.00
#
_symmetry.space_group_name_H-M   'P 1'
#
loop_
_entity.id
_entity.type
_entity.pdbx_description
1 polymer ?
#
loop_
_entity_poly.entity_id
_entity_poly.type
_entity_poly.pdbx_seq_one_letter_code
_entity_poly.pdbx_strand_id
1 'polypeptide(L)'
;MESWKTGYMHEFDVSRVVLSNNPSLSSSDNINYDVVAISGVNRALEILKSGSKTWTSIDKTLDLFQDVIYYNDMLLAVDIYGRLVCVDADNKNCREIVARRRTAIPRWLRSVYLVKSSEGKLMMIRRIIEDHGYDHNYSIRNKISS
;
A
#
# COMPACT_ATOMS: atom_id res chain seq x y z
N MET A 1 -22.91 25.89 15.00
CA MET A 1 -22.78 24.43 15.17
C MET A 1 -22.11 23.93 13.90
N GLU A 2 -20.79 23.88 13.90
CA GLU A 2 -19.99 23.54 12.71
C GLU A 2 -20.01 22.03 12.51
N SER A 3 -20.58 21.60 11.39
CA SER A 3 -20.56 20.21 10.95
C SER A 3 -19.22 19.93 10.26
N TRP A 4 -18.40 19.09 10.88
CA TRP A 4 -17.22 18.55 10.23
C TRP A 4 -17.67 17.71 9.04
N LYS A 5 -17.37 18.17 7.82
CA LYS A 5 -17.51 17.35 6.62
C LYS A 5 -16.57 16.16 6.77
N THR A 6 -17.12 14.97 6.97
CA THR A 6 -16.42 13.71 6.73
C THR A 6 -15.82 13.81 5.33
N GLY A 7 -14.49 13.83 5.22
CA GLY A 7 -13.81 13.93 3.94
C GLY A 7 -14.30 12.84 3.01
N TYR A 8 -14.96 13.22 1.92
CA TYR A 8 -15.35 12.29 0.87
C TYR A 8 -14.06 11.75 0.25
N MET A 9 -13.65 10.55 0.64
CA MET A 9 -12.60 9.83 -0.10
C MET A 9 -13.17 9.54 -1.48
N HIS A 10 -12.63 10.21 -2.50
CA HIS A 10 -13.09 10.04 -3.86
C HIS A 10 -12.83 8.61 -4.34
N GLU A 11 -13.74 8.08 -5.15
CA GLU A 11 -13.61 6.76 -5.81
C GLU A 11 -12.26 6.58 -6.53
N PHE A 12 -11.61 7.69 -6.91
CA PHE A 12 -10.34 7.74 -7.63
C PHE A 12 -9.13 8.17 -6.77
N ASP A 13 -9.23 8.13 -5.44
CA ASP A 13 -8.08 8.47 -4.59
C ASP A 13 -6.94 7.46 -4.80
N VAL A 14 -5.77 7.94 -5.20
CA VAL A 14 -4.57 7.12 -5.39
C VAL A 14 -3.62 7.38 -4.22
N SER A 15 -3.57 6.41 -3.32
CA SER A 15 -2.84 6.52 -2.06
C SER A 15 -1.36 6.15 -2.16
N ARG A 16 -0.98 5.32 -3.14
CA ARG A 16 0.40 4.88 -3.36
C ARG A 16 0.61 4.46 -4.80
N VAL A 17 1.81 4.72 -5.35
CA VAL A 17 2.24 4.28 -6.67
C VAL A 17 3.69 3.82 -6.62
N VAL A 18 4.00 2.72 -7.30
CA VAL A 18 5.37 2.25 -7.56
C VAL A 18 5.54 1.85 -9.02
N LEU A 19 6.79 1.94 -9.49
CA LEU A 19 7.18 1.57 -10.85
C LEU A 19 8.08 0.33 -10.77
N SER A 20 7.86 -0.62 -11.68
CA SER A 20 8.69 -1.84 -11.81
C SER A 20 10.11 -1.56 -12.27
N ASN A 21 10.33 -0.46 -12.99
CA ASN A 21 11.63 -0.07 -13.50
C ASN A 21 11.79 1.45 -13.47
N ASN A 22 13.03 1.92 -13.60
CA ASN A 22 13.34 3.33 -13.68
C ASN A 22 12.74 3.94 -14.96
N PRO A 23 11.80 4.89 -14.84
CA PRO A 23 11.14 5.47 -16.01
C PRO A 23 12.08 6.26 -16.91
N SER A 24 13.27 6.67 -16.43
CA SER A 24 14.26 7.35 -17.27
C SER A 24 14.91 6.44 -18.32
N LEU A 25 14.72 5.12 -18.21
CA LEU A 25 15.18 4.14 -19.18
C LEU A 25 14.15 3.88 -20.29
N SER A 26 12.95 4.43 -20.18
CA SER A 26 11.90 4.35 -21.20
C SER A 26 12.07 5.45 -22.24
N SER A 27 11.66 5.17 -23.47
CA SER A 27 11.43 6.18 -24.51
C SER A 27 9.94 6.32 -24.80
N SER A 28 9.55 7.32 -25.60
CA SER A 28 8.15 7.48 -26.04
C SER A 28 7.59 6.25 -26.73
N ASP A 29 8.46 5.51 -27.43
CA ASP A 29 8.08 4.39 -28.29
C ASP A 29 8.31 3.03 -27.59
N ASN A 30 8.96 3.04 -26.42
CA ASN A 30 9.29 1.85 -25.65
C ASN A 30 9.22 2.15 -24.15
N ILE A 31 8.00 2.08 -23.61
CA ILE A 31 7.76 2.10 -22.17
C ILE A 31 8.19 0.72 -21.64
N ASN A 32 9.04 0.68 -20.62
CA ASN A 32 9.56 -0.58 -20.06
C ASN A 32 9.29 -0.73 -18.56
N TYR A 33 8.25 -0.05 -18.07
CA TYR A 33 7.78 -0.17 -16.71
C TYR A 33 6.27 -0.37 -16.66
N ASP A 34 5.85 -1.30 -15.82
CA ASP A 34 4.51 -1.38 -15.25
C ASP A 34 4.36 -0.40 -14.09
N VAL A 35 3.17 0.16 -13.94
CA VAL A 35 2.76 0.99 -12.80
C VAL A 35 1.85 0.18 -11.89
N VAL A 36 2.15 0.15 -10.60
CA VAL A 36 1.28 -0.48 -9.59
C VAL A 36 0.82 0.58 -8.63
N ALA A 37 -0.48 0.61 -8.37
CA ALA A 37 -1.11 1.61 -7.53
C ALA A 37 -1.99 0.97 -6.45
N ILE A 38 -2.16 1.70 -5.36
CA ILE A 38 -3.20 1.45 -4.35
C ILE A 38 -4.24 2.56 -4.49
N SER A 39 -5.45 2.21 -4.91
CA SER A 39 -6.48 3.18 -5.26
C SER A 39 -7.84 2.87 -4.64
N GLY A 40 -8.68 3.92 -4.60
CA GLY A 40 -10.06 3.87 -4.17
C GLY A 40 -10.24 3.67 -2.67
N VAL A 41 -11.50 3.72 -2.24
CA VAL A 41 -11.89 3.61 -0.82
C VAL A 41 -11.48 2.25 -0.22
N ASN A 42 -11.54 1.18 -1.01
CA ASN A 42 -11.13 -0.15 -0.58
C ASN A 42 -9.61 -0.33 -0.57
N ARG A 43 -8.84 0.65 -1.09
CA ARG A 43 -7.38 0.57 -1.24
C ARG A 43 -6.97 -0.74 -1.93
N ALA A 44 -7.54 -0.96 -3.11
CA ALA A 44 -7.29 -2.13 -3.93
C ALA A 44 -5.93 -2.00 -4.65
N LEU A 45 -5.30 -3.13 -4.98
CA LEU A 45 -4.12 -3.15 -5.84
C LEU A 45 -4.54 -3.15 -7.31
N GLU A 46 -4.03 -2.16 -8.04
CA GLU A 46 -4.25 -2.01 -9.47
C GLU A 46 -2.92 -1.96 -10.22
N ILE A 47 -2.90 -2.51 -11.43
CA ILE A 47 -1.75 -2.47 -12.32
C ILE A 47 -2.12 -1.86 -13.67
N LEU A 48 -1.25 -1.00 -14.15
CA LEU A 48 -1.19 -0.55 -15.54
C LEU A 48 0.07 -1.15 -16.16
N LYS A 49 -0.13 -2.16 -17.00
CA LYS A 49 0.95 -2.79 -17.76
C LYS A 49 1.55 -1.82 -18.77
N SER A 50 2.84 -1.95 -19.03
CA SER A 50 3.51 -1.15 -20.04
C SER A 50 2.78 -1.20 -21.39
N GLY A 51 2.61 -0.04 -22.02
CA GLY A 51 1.87 0.11 -23.29
C GLY A 51 0.35 -0.03 -23.18
N SER A 52 -0.17 -0.45 -22.02
CA SER A 52 -1.62 -0.48 -21.76
C SER A 52 -2.17 0.91 -21.50
N LYS A 53 -3.47 1.07 -21.74
CA LYS A 53 -4.26 2.26 -21.37
C LYS A 53 -5.29 1.97 -20.28
N THR A 54 -5.35 0.72 -19.80
CA THR A 54 -6.37 0.26 -18.87
C THR A 54 -5.73 -0.29 -17.60
N TRP A 55 -6.24 0.18 -16.47
CA TRP A 55 -5.93 -0.36 -15.15
C TRP A 55 -6.64 -1.70 -14.97
N THR A 56 -5.97 -2.61 -14.27
CA THR A 56 -6.53 -3.92 -13.92
C THR A 56 -6.30 -4.20 -12.44
N SER A 57 -7.35 -4.61 -11.74
CA SER A 57 -7.23 -5.06 -10.35
C SER A 57 -6.51 -6.41 -10.27
N ILE A 58 -5.55 -6.53 -9.35
CA ILE A 58 -4.70 -7.71 -9.22
C ILE A 58 -5.37 -8.80 -8.38
N ASP A 59 -6.02 -8.50 -7.27
CA ASP A 59 -6.73 -9.51 -6.48
C ASP A 59 -7.94 -8.87 -5.83
N LYS A 60 -9.14 -9.29 -6.26
CA LYS A 60 -10.41 -8.74 -5.78
C LYS A 60 -10.84 -9.31 -4.42
N THR A 61 -10.12 -10.30 -3.91
CA THR A 61 -10.42 -10.92 -2.61
C THR A 61 -9.66 -10.26 -1.46
N LEU A 62 -8.68 -9.42 -1.79
CA LEU A 62 -7.83 -8.71 -0.83
C LEU A 62 -7.99 -7.20 -0.99
N ASP A 63 -8.23 -6.53 0.13
CA ASP A 63 -8.42 -5.08 0.19
C ASP A 63 -7.67 -4.48 1.39
N LEU A 64 -7.75 -3.16 1.51
CA LEU A 64 -7.20 -2.34 2.58
C LEU A 64 -5.67 -2.32 2.61
N PHE A 65 -5.05 -2.39 1.42
CA PHE A 65 -3.61 -2.24 1.27
C PHE A 65 -3.17 -0.87 1.76
N GLN A 66 -2.03 -0.82 2.43
CA GLN A 66 -1.48 0.40 3.02
C GLN A 66 -0.26 0.88 2.25
N ASP A 67 0.57 -0.05 1.78
CA ASP A 67 1.80 0.25 1.05
C ASP A 67 2.17 -0.91 0.11
N VAL A 68 2.97 -0.56 -0.90
CA VAL A 68 3.48 -1.46 -1.92
C VAL A 68 4.91 -1.05 -2.28
N ILE A 69 5.80 -2.01 -2.51
CA ILE A 69 7.22 -1.77 -2.80
C ILE A 69 7.78 -2.86 -3.72
N TYR A 70 8.75 -2.49 -4.56
CA TYR A 70 9.64 -3.46 -5.20
C TYR A 70 10.85 -3.74 -4.30
N TYR A 71 11.05 -5.00 -3.93
CA TYR A 71 12.16 -5.45 -3.10
C TYR A 71 12.74 -6.75 -3.65
N ASN A 72 14.02 -6.71 -4.07
CA ASN A 72 14.74 -7.83 -4.68
C ASN A 72 13.91 -8.50 -5.80
N ASP A 73 13.50 -7.70 -6.79
CA ASP A 73 12.69 -8.10 -7.95
C ASP A 73 11.30 -8.67 -7.63
N MET A 74 10.87 -8.63 -6.37
CA MET A 74 9.52 -8.99 -5.96
C MET A 74 8.68 -7.74 -5.70
N LEU A 75 7.45 -7.74 -6.21
CA LEU A 75 6.44 -6.77 -5.85
C LEU A 75 5.76 -7.22 -4.55
N LEU A 76 5.92 -6.46 -3.49
CA LEU A 76 5.39 -6.76 -2.17
C LEU A 76 4.34 -5.74 -1.76
N ALA A 77 3.25 -6.19 -1.15
CA ALA A 77 2.21 -5.32 -0.63
C ALA A 77 1.81 -5.72 0.78
N VAL A 78 1.41 -4.73 1.58
CA VAL A 78 0.99 -4.95 2.97
C VAL A 78 -0.37 -4.32 3.24
N ASP A 79 -1.24 -5.04 3.94
CA ASP A 79 -2.54 -4.51 4.35
C ASP A 79 -2.53 -3.88 5.75
N ILE A 80 -3.65 -3.27 6.14
CA ILE A 80 -3.81 -2.62 7.46
C ILE A 80 -3.65 -3.58 8.66
N TYR A 81 -3.81 -4.89 8.46
CA TYR A 81 -3.58 -5.91 9.48
C TYR A 81 -2.09 -6.32 9.56
N GLY A 82 -1.29 -5.84 8.60
CA GLY A 82 0.11 -6.19 8.38
C GLY A 82 0.30 -7.58 7.81
N ARG A 83 -0.68 -8.08 7.04
CA ARG A 83 -0.47 -9.22 6.15
C ARG A 83 0.44 -8.79 5.02
N LEU A 84 1.53 -9.51 4.81
CA LEU A 84 2.46 -9.27 3.71
C LEU A 84 2.19 -10.28 2.61
N VAL A 85 2.03 -9.80 1.38
CA VAL A 85 1.83 -10.66 0.20
C VAL A 85 2.90 -10.37 -0.86
N CYS A 86 3.29 -11.41 -1.59
CA CYS A 86 3.97 -11.31 -2.87
C CYS A 86 2.91 -11.17 -3.95
N VAL A 87 3.02 -10.15 -4.78
CA VAL A 87 2.07 -9.86 -5.84
C VAL A 87 2.58 -10.48 -7.14
N ASP A 88 1.77 -11.35 -7.72
CA ASP A 88 1.94 -11.85 -9.08
C ASP A 88 1.02 -11.04 -10.01
N ALA A 89 1.60 -10.01 -10.59
CA ALA A 89 0.92 -9.08 -11.47
C ALA A 89 0.44 -9.72 -12.78
N ASP A 90 1.12 -10.75 -13.28
CA ASP A 90 0.80 -11.41 -14.54
C ASP A 90 -0.40 -12.33 -14.38
N ASN A 91 -0.40 -13.11 -13.29
CA ASN A 91 -1.50 -14.02 -12.97
C ASN A 91 -2.64 -13.38 -12.19
N LYS A 92 -2.54 -12.08 -11.88
CA LYS A 92 -3.52 -11.34 -11.07
C LYS A 92 -3.83 -12.10 -9.78
N ASN A 93 -2.78 -12.34 -9.00
CA ASN A 93 -2.88 -13.11 -7.77
C ASN A 93 -1.90 -12.57 -6.72
N CYS A 94 -2.19 -12.86 -5.45
CA CYS A 94 -1.33 -12.55 -4.33
C CYS A 94 -1.03 -13.82 -3.54
N ARG A 95 0.25 -14.07 -3.27
CA ARG A 95 0.69 -15.15 -2.38
C ARG A 95 1.04 -14.59 -1.02
N GLU A 96 0.40 -15.09 0.03
CA GLU A 96 0.72 -14.69 1.40
C GLU A 96 2.14 -15.11 1.80
N ILE A 97 2.91 -14.17 2.35
CA ILE A 97 4.24 -14.39 2.93
C ILE A 97 4.15 -14.34 4.46
N VAL A 98 3.41 -13.35 4.98
CA VAL A 98 3.19 -13.17 6.42
C VAL A 98 1.69 -13.07 6.66
N ALA A 99 1.17 -13.96 7.50
CA ALA A 99 -0.25 -13.98 7.84
C ALA A 99 -0.70 -12.70 8.56
N ARG A 100 -1.96 -12.32 8.31
CA ARG A 100 -2.60 -11.20 9.00
C ARG A 100 -2.56 -11.41 10.53
N ARG A 101 -2.31 -10.35 11.29
CA ARG A 101 -2.45 -10.41 12.75
C ARG A 101 -3.93 -10.39 13.14
N ARG A 102 -4.38 -11.38 13.92
CA ARG A 102 -5.73 -11.47 14.49
C ARG A 102 -5.93 -10.53 15.68
N THR A 103 -5.58 -9.27 15.53
CA THR A 103 -5.84 -8.24 16.55
C THR A 103 -6.91 -7.31 16.03
N ALA A 104 -7.88 -6.94 16.88
CA ALA A 104 -8.79 -5.85 16.58
C ALA A 104 -7.96 -4.64 16.12
N ILE A 105 -8.37 -4.02 15.00
CA ILE A 105 -7.84 -2.71 14.62
C ILE A 105 -8.51 -1.72 15.60
N PRO A 106 -7.75 -1.02 16.47
CA PRO A 106 -8.25 0.14 17.17
C PRO A 106 -8.84 1.08 16.12
N ARG A 107 -9.92 1.79 16.44
CA ARG A 107 -10.60 2.68 15.49
C ARG A 107 -9.69 3.76 14.87
N TRP A 108 -8.50 3.97 15.40
CA TRP A 108 -7.50 4.93 14.93
C TRP A 108 -6.78 4.42 13.67
N LEU A 109 -6.41 5.36 12.80
CA LEU A 109 -5.65 5.12 11.57
C LEU A 109 -4.33 4.39 11.89
N ARG A 110 -4.26 3.12 11.52
CA ARG A 110 -3.01 2.36 11.43
C ARG A 110 -2.47 2.51 10.02
N SER A 111 -1.35 3.21 9.86
CA SER A 111 -0.60 3.17 8.61
C SER A 111 0.50 2.12 8.75
N VAL A 112 0.64 1.29 7.72
CA VAL A 112 1.69 0.28 7.64
C VAL A 112 2.53 0.60 6.42
N TYR A 113 3.83 0.70 6.59
CA TYR A 113 4.79 1.03 5.54
C TYR A 113 5.79 -0.10 5.37
N LEU A 114 6.20 -0.33 4.13
CA LEU A 114 7.30 -1.21 3.79
C LEU A 114 8.50 -0.34 3.41
N VAL A 115 9.64 -0.57 4.06
CA VAL A 115 10.86 0.19 3.79
C VAL A 115 12.03 -0.75 3.62
N LYS A 116 12.95 -0.37 2.75
CA LYS A 116 14.28 -0.99 2.67
C LYS A 116 15.21 -0.21 3.59
N SER A 117 15.84 -0.89 4.55
CA SER A 117 16.85 -0.29 5.41
C SER A 117 18.13 0.04 4.63
N SER A 118 19.03 0.80 5.23
CA SER A 118 20.36 1.07 4.68
C SER A 118 21.20 -0.20 4.48
N GLU A 119 20.98 -1.23 5.29
CA GLU A 119 21.58 -2.57 5.14
C GLU A 119 20.91 -3.42 4.07
N GLY A 120 19.89 -2.87 3.39
CA GLY A 120 19.15 -3.57 2.35
C GLY A 120 18.11 -4.57 2.87
N LYS A 121 17.77 -4.56 4.16
CA LYS A 121 16.75 -5.44 4.74
C LYS A 121 15.36 -4.83 4.57
N LEU A 122 14.37 -5.66 4.21
CA LEU A 122 12.98 -5.25 4.25
C LEU A 122 12.51 -5.09 5.70
N MET A 123 11.85 -3.99 6.00
CA MET A 123 11.25 -3.73 7.31
C MET A 123 9.81 -3.28 7.14
N MET A 124 8.97 -3.70 8.08
CA MET A 124 7.60 -3.21 8.20
C MET A 124 7.53 -2.22 9.36
N ILE A 125 7.07 -1.00 9.07
CA ILE A 125 6.87 0.05 10.07
C ILE A 125 5.37 0.26 10.26
N ARG A 126 4.91 0.15 11.51
CA ARG A 126 3.54 0.49 11.88
C ARG A 126 3.51 1.83 12.57
N ARG A 127 2.80 2.79 11.98
CA ARG A 127 2.47 4.06 12.61
C ARG A 127 1.13 3.90 13.33
N ILE A 128 1.17 4.05 14.64
CA ILE A 128 -0.01 4.04 15.51
C ILE A 128 -0.24 5.49 15.94
N ILE A 129 -1.41 6.02 15.60
CA ILE A 129 -1.90 7.27 16.13
C ILE A 129 -2.73 6.91 17.35
N GLU A 130 -2.23 7.24 18.54
CA GLU A 130 -2.99 7.09 19.79
C GLU A 130 -3.80 8.37 19.98
N ASP A 131 -5.13 8.21 20.07
CA ASP A 131 -6.06 9.26 20.47
C ASP A 131 -6.22 9.20 21.99
N HIS A 132 -5.85 10.28 22.67
CA HIS A 132 -5.94 10.40 24.13
C HIS A 132 -7.26 11.07 24.60
N GLY A 133 -8.27 11.20 23.72
CA GLY A 133 -9.56 11.78 24.07
C GLY A 133 -9.58 13.32 23.97
N TYR A 134 -10.51 13.95 24.70
CA TYR A 134 -11.08 15.31 24.49
C TYR A 134 -10.12 16.46 24.12
N ASP A 135 -8.82 16.36 24.37
CA ASP A 135 -7.83 17.39 24.04
C ASP A 135 -7.18 17.27 22.66
N HIS A 136 -7.59 16.34 21.79
CA HIS A 136 -7.05 16.18 20.42
C HIS A 136 -5.52 16.01 20.38
N ASN A 137 -4.94 15.54 21.48
CA ASN A 137 -3.51 15.27 21.59
C ASN A 137 -3.22 13.91 20.96
N TYR A 138 -2.69 13.93 19.73
CA TYR A 138 -2.25 12.73 19.04
C TYR A 138 -0.80 12.42 19.40
N SER A 139 -0.53 11.18 19.83
CA SER A 139 0.84 10.69 19.91
C SER A 139 1.11 9.67 18.80
N ILE A 140 2.28 9.80 18.17
CA ILE A 140 2.71 8.90 17.10
C ILE A 140 3.72 7.92 17.68
N ARG A 141 3.43 6.62 17.62
CA ARG A 141 4.40 5.57 17.90
C ARG A 141 4.69 4.76 16.64
N ASN A 142 5.98 4.59 16.35
CA ASN A 142 6.45 3.73 15.28
C ASN A 142 6.91 2.39 15.87
N LYS A 143 6.37 1.28 15.37
CA LYS A 143 6.84 -0.06 15.70
C LYS A 143 7.49 -0.69 14.47
N ILE A 144 8.75 -1.09 14.61
CA ILE A 144 9.53 -1.77 13.58
C ILE A 144 9.43 -3.28 13.80
N SER A 145 9.19 -4.03 12.73
CA SER A 145 9.42 -5.48 12.70
C SER A 145 10.32 -5.82 11.54
N SER A 146 11.39 -6.56 11.84
CA SER A 146 12.28 -7.24 10.91
C SER A 146 11.75 -8.63 10.57
#